data_AF-A0A6L8FLF2-F1
#
_entry.id   AF-A0A6L8FLF2-F1
#
_cell.length_a   1.000
_cell.length_b   1.000
_cell.length_c   1.000
_cell.angle_alpha   90.00
_cell.angle_beta   90.00
_cell.angle_gamma   90.00
#
_symmetry.space_group_name_H-M   'P 1'
#
loop_
_entity.id
_entity.type
_entity.pdbx_description
1 polymer ?
#
loop_
_entity_poly.entity_id
_entity_poly.type
_entity_poly.pdbx_seq_one_letter_code
_entity_poly.pdbx_strand_id
1 'polypeptide(L)'
;MRALLPDELRDQTEIVAVSPDDREGMERMVAKVFGEDGKPPEMVILSDPDHAVIDRYGIFNPNSSARHPFPHPTTYVIDKHGVVQYRFVAFDFRVSVTNEAILHVLKGL
;
A
#
# COMPACT_ATOMS: atom_id res chain seq x y z
N MET A 1 3.74 -9.41 5.95
CA MET A 1 3.64 -8.00 6.38
C MET A 1 2.76 -7.84 7.61
N ARG A 2 1.55 -8.43 7.66
CA ARG A 2 0.73 -8.44 8.89
C ARG A 2 1.42 -9.12 10.07
N ALA A 3 2.21 -10.17 9.79
CA ALA A 3 3.10 -10.78 10.78
C ALA A 3 4.19 -9.84 11.38
N LEU A 4 4.47 -8.69 10.75
CA LEU A 4 5.43 -7.70 11.27
C LEU A 4 4.78 -6.72 12.26
N LEU A 5 3.44 -6.72 12.36
CA LEU A 5 2.74 -6.00 13.41
C LEU A 5 2.85 -6.78 14.72
N PRO A 6 3.17 -6.10 15.84
CA PRO A 6 2.97 -6.66 17.18
C PRO A 6 1.53 -7.15 17.38
N ASP A 7 1.37 -8.16 18.25
CA ASP A 7 0.08 -8.79 18.51
C ASP A 7 -1.00 -7.75 18.88
N GLU A 8 -0.65 -6.74 19.68
CA GLU A 8 -1.61 -5.72 20.14
C GLU A 8 -2.15 -4.85 19.00
N LEU A 9 -1.37 -4.68 17.92
CA LEU A 9 -1.73 -3.85 16.76
C LEU A 9 -2.40 -4.66 15.64
N ARG A 10 -2.22 -5.98 15.62
CA ARG A 10 -2.61 -6.84 14.49
C ARG A 10 -4.13 -6.92 14.27
N ASP A 11 -4.91 -6.80 15.34
CA ASP A 11 -6.37 -6.82 15.29
C ASP A 11 -6.98 -5.42 15.18
N GLN A 12 -6.17 -4.38 15.39
CA GLN A 12 -6.60 -2.98 15.40
C GLN A 12 -6.20 -2.23 14.12
N THR A 13 -5.38 -2.85 13.29
CA THR A 13 -4.80 -2.24 12.09
C THR A 13 -5.15 -3.08 10.88
N GLU A 14 -5.72 -2.44 9.87
CA GLU A 14 -5.89 -3.04 8.55
C GLU A 14 -4.81 -2.50 7.61
N ILE A 15 -4.18 -3.39 6.84
CA ILE A 15 -3.19 -3.01 5.83
C ILE A 15 -3.86 -3.13 4.47
N VAL A 16 -3.92 -2.01 3.76
CA VAL A 16 -4.47 -1.94 2.41
C VAL A 16 -3.39 -1.47 1.45
N ALA A 17 -3.07 -2.30 0.46
CA ALA A 17 -2.27 -1.90 -0.70
C ALA A 17 -3.20 -1.40 -1.82
N VAL A 18 -2.79 -0.37 -2.56
CA VAL A 18 -3.53 0.15 -3.72
C VAL A 18 -2.70 -0.10 -4.97
N SER A 19 -3.30 -0.70 -6.00
CA SER A 19 -2.64 -0.99 -7.27
C SER A 19 -3.43 -0.39 -8.44
N PRO A 20 -2.78 0.19 -9.46
CA PRO A 20 -3.43 0.56 -10.72
C PRO A 20 -3.80 -0.65 -11.60
N ASP A 21 -3.43 -1.87 -11.19
CA ASP A 21 -3.81 -3.07 -11.93
C ASP A 21 -5.32 -3.35 -11.82
N ASP A 22 -5.92 -3.78 -12.93
CA ASP A 22 -7.26 -4.35 -12.95
C ASP A 22 -7.29 -5.76 -12.31
N ARG A 23 -8.46 -6.41 -12.31
CA ARG A 23 -8.63 -7.74 -11.70
C ARG A 23 -7.64 -8.77 -12.26
N GLU A 24 -7.48 -8.82 -13.58
CA GLU A 24 -6.64 -9.83 -14.23
C GLU A 24 -5.14 -9.53 -13.95
N GLY A 25 -4.75 -8.27 -13.98
CA GLY A 25 -3.42 -7.80 -13.57
C GLY A 25 -3.12 -8.15 -12.13
N MET A 26 -4.07 -7.93 -11.23
CA MET A 26 -3.95 -8.32 -9.83
C MET A 26 -3.81 -9.82 -9.64
N GLU A 27 -4.61 -10.64 -10.32
CA GLU A 27 -4.52 -12.11 -10.24
C GLU A 27 -3.13 -12.59 -10.68
N ARG A 28 -2.59 -12.04 -11.78
CA ARG A 28 -1.23 -12.32 -12.24
C ARG A 28 -0.18 -11.88 -11.22
N MET A 29 -0.32 -10.68 -10.65
CA MET A 29 0.59 -10.16 -9.64
C MET A 29 0.57 -11.05 -8.39
N VAL A 30 -0.60 -11.44 -7.91
CA VAL A 30 -0.74 -12.30 -6.73
C VAL A 30 -0.12 -13.67 -6.99
N ALA A 31 -0.41 -14.29 -8.15
CA ALA A 31 0.20 -15.57 -8.52
C ALA A 31 1.74 -15.47 -8.62
N LYS A 32 2.27 -14.38 -9.15
CA LYS A 32 3.71 -14.15 -9.29
C LYS A 32 4.41 -13.90 -7.94
N VAL A 33 3.79 -13.14 -7.04
CA VAL A 33 4.42 -12.69 -5.79
C VAL A 33 4.21 -13.69 -4.66
N PHE A 34 3.06 -14.38 -4.64
CA PHE A 34 2.65 -15.24 -3.53
C PHE A 34 2.38 -16.69 -3.93
N GLY A 35 2.41 -17.01 -5.23
CA GLY A 35 2.06 -18.35 -5.72
C GLY A 35 3.09 -19.44 -5.43
N GLU A 36 4.37 -19.09 -5.21
CA GLU A 36 5.42 -20.08 -4.88
C GLU A 36 5.24 -20.66 -3.47
N ASP A 37 4.81 -19.83 -2.51
CA ASP A 37 4.53 -20.25 -1.13
C ASP A 37 3.07 -20.71 -0.92
N GLY A 38 2.21 -20.54 -1.94
CA GLY A 38 0.79 -20.93 -1.93
C GLY A 38 -0.07 -20.19 -0.90
N LYS A 39 0.46 -19.17 -0.23
CA LYS A 39 -0.25 -18.41 0.81
C LYS A 39 -0.85 -17.16 0.22
N PRO A 40 -2.14 -16.87 0.43
CA PRO A 40 -2.72 -15.61 -0.01
C PRO A 40 -2.05 -14.42 0.69
N PRO A 41 -2.10 -13.22 0.11
CA PRO A 41 -1.64 -12.01 0.79
C PRO A 41 -2.39 -11.84 2.12
N GLU A 42 -1.67 -11.57 3.21
CA GLU A 42 -2.26 -11.24 4.52
C GLU A 42 -2.76 -9.78 4.60
N MET A 43 -3.06 -9.17 3.46
CA MET A 43 -3.47 -7.77 3.34
C MET A 43 -4.53 -7.64 2.26
N VAL A 44 -5.39 -6.63 2.38
CA VAL A 44 -6.29 -6.25 1.30
C VAL A 44 -5.48 -5.55 0.20
N ILE A 45 -5.74 -5.94 -1.05
CA ILE A 45 -5.21 -5.23 -2.22
C ILE A 45 -6.41 -4.66 -2.97
N LEU A 46 -6.44 -3.34 -3.11
CA LEU A 46 -7.47 -2.58 -3.81
C LEU A 46 -7.03 -2.33 -5.26
N SER A 47 -7.83 -2.81 -6.21
CA SER A 47 -7.72 -2.49 -7.64
C SER A 47 -8.23 -1.06 -7.89
N ASP A 48 -7.40 -0.22 -8.50
CA ASP A 48 -7.69 1.18 -8.83
C ASP A 48 -7.31 1.51 -10.28
N PRO A 49 -7.86 0.80 -11.29
CA PRO A 49 -7.44 0.90 -12.69
C PRO A 49 -7.74 2.27 -13.33
N ASP A 50 -8.74 2.97 -12.80
CA ASP A 50 -9.11 4.33 -13.23
C ASP A 50 -8.40 5.42 -12.38
N HIS A 51 -7.48 5.01 -11.49
CA HIS A 51 -6.74 5.88 -10.57
C HIS A 51 -7.62 6.77 -9.66
N ALA A 52 -8.85 6.37 -9.36
CA ALA A 52 -9.77 7.17 -8.56
C ALA A 52 -9.23 7.46 -7.15
N VAL A 53 -8.56 6.48 -6.53
CA VAL A 53 -7.90 6.67 -5.22
C VAL A 53 -6.56 7.35 -5.38
N ILE A 54 -5.74 6.89 -6.33
CA ILE A 54 -4.41 7.44 -6.61
C ILE A 54 -4.46 8.95 -6.88
N ASP A 55 -5.40 9.40 -7.72
CA ASP A 55 -5.59 10.81 -8.07
C ASP A 55 -6.17 11.61 -6.90
N ARG A 56 -7.13 11.04 -6.15
CA ARG A 56 -7.72 11.69 -4.96
C ARG A 56 -6.67 12.01 -3.90
N TYR A 57 -5.66 11.17 -3.75
CA TYR A 57 -4.55 11.40 -2.82
C TYR A 57 -3.40 12.20 -3.46
N GLY A 58 -3.52 12.59 -4.73
CA GLY A 58 -2.52 13.40 -5.45
C GLY A 58 -1.16 12.72 -5.54
N ILE A 59 -1.13 11.39 -5.67
CA ILE A 59 0.11 10.60 -5.66
C ILE A 59 0.43 9.97 -7.03
N PHE A 60 -0.34 10.30 -8.06
CA PHE A 60 -0.02 9.89 -9.42
C PHE A 60 1.38 10.37 -9.83
N ASN A 61 2.19 9.51 -10.44
CA ASN A 61 3.49 9.89 -10.97
C ASN A 61 3.36 10.24 -12.47
N PRO A 62 3.44 11.53 -12.86
CA PRO A 62 3.32 11.93 -14.26
C PRO A 62 4.48 11.46 -15.14
N ASN A 63 5.59 11.04 -14.54
CA ASN A 63 6.76 10.51 -15.25
C ASN A 63 6.71 8.97 -15.39
N SER A 64 5.64 8.33 -14.95
CA SER A 64 5.46 6.88 -15.11
C SER A 64 5.20 6.52 -16.58
N SER A 65 5.36 5.23 -16.91
CA SER A 65 5.17 4.75 -18.28
C SER A 65 3.71 4.93 -18.69
N ALA A 66 3.45 5.51 -19.87
CA ALA A 66 2.09 5.58 -20.40
C ALA A 66 1.45 4.19 -20.62
N ARG A 67 2.25 3.12 -20.74
CA ARG A 67 1.74 1.74 -20.84
C ARG A 67 1.45 1.09 -19.49
N HIS A 68 2.10 1.58 -18.44
CA HIS A 68 1.98 1.09 -17.07
C HIS A 68 2.08 2.29 -16.15
N PRO A 69 1.01 3.08 -16.02
CA PRO A 69 0.99 4.18 -15.07
C PRO A 69 1.13 3.63 -13.66
N PHE A 70 1.91 4.30 -12.82
CA PHE A 70 2.08 3.91 -11.43
C PHE A 70 2.14 5.16 -10.55
N PRO A 71 1.66 5.10 -9.30
CA PRO A 71 1.81 6.20 -8.36
C PRO A 71 3.27 6.34 -7.89
N HIS A 72 3.59 7.48 -7.31
CA HIS A 72 4.76 7.60 -6.44
C HIS A 72 4.64 6.59 -5.29
N PRO A 73 5.71 5.85 -4.92
CA PRO A 73 5.69 5.01 -3.74
C PRO A 73 5.27 5.85 -2.53
N THR A 74 4.20 5.42 -1.89
CA THR A 74 3.51 6.22 -0.88
C THR A 74 3.05 5.32 0.27
N THR A 75 3.12 5.84 1.48
CA THR A 75 2.54 5.21 2.66
C THR A 75 1.78 6.23 3.48
N TYR A 76 0.56 5.88 3.86
CA TYR A 76 -0.27 6.65 4.78
C TYR A 76 -0.53 5.83 6.04
N VAL A 77 -0.58 6.51 7.18
CA VAL A 77 -1.23 5.99 8.39
C VAL A 77 -2.46 6.86 8.65
N ILE A 78 -3.63 6.23 8.65
CA ILE A 78 -4.92 6.88 8.80
C ILE A 78 -5.54 6.32 10.08
N ASP A 79 -6.02 7.19 10.96
CA ASP A 79 -6.67 6.77 12.20
C ASP A 79 -8.12 6.31 11.98
N LYS A 80 -8.77 5.84 13.05
CA LYS A 80 -10.16 5.35 13.01
C LYS A 80 -11.20 6.45 12.75
N HIS A 81 -10.81 7.73 12.83
CA HIS A 81 -11.64 8.88 12.47
C HIS A 81 -11.43 9.32 11.01
N GLY A 82 -10.57 8.65 10.26
CA GLY A 82 -10.26 8.96 8.87
C GLY A 82 -9.26 10.11 8.70
N VAL A 83 -8.53 10.47 9.75
CA VAL A 83 -7.51 11.53 9.71
C VAL A 83 -6.15 10.94 9.37
N VAL A 84 -5.44 11.57 8.43
CA VAL A 84 -4.07 11.21 8.08
C VAL A 84 -3.14 11.65 9.21
N GLN A 85 -2.58 10.69 9.92
CA GLN A 85 -1.63 10.91 11.02
C GLN A 85 -0.19 10.89 10.54
N TYR A 86 0.07 10.20 9.44
CA TYR A 86 1.37 10.16 8.79
C TYR A 86 1.24 9.99 7.28
N ARG A 87 2.15 10.65 6.54
CA ARG A 87 2.28 10.55 5.09
C ARG A 87 3.76 10.50 4.72
N PHE A 88 4.12 9.53 3.90
CA PHE A 88 5.40 9.46 3.21
C PHE A 88 5.16 9.30 1.71
N VAL A 89 5.79 10.12 0.88
CA VAL A 89 5.75 10.03 -0.58
C VAL A 89 7.19 10.08 -1.09
N ALA A 90 7.61 9.06 -1.83
CA ALA A 90 8.94 9.00 -2.43
C ALA A 90 8.90 9.34 -3.93
N PHE A 91 9.87 10.13 -4.38
CA PHE A 91 10.11 10.40 -5.79
C PHE A 91 11.12 9.42 -6.42
N ASP A 92 11.96 8.79 -5.59
CA ASP A 92 12.80 7.66 -5.99
C ASP A 92 12.09 6.35 -5.59
N PHE A 93 11.82 5.50 -6.59
CA PHE A 93 11.14 4.21 -6.40
C PHE A 93 11.94 3.22 -5.54
N ARG A 94 13.25 3.47 -5.34
CA ARG A 94 14.11 2.65 -4.49
C ARG A 94 13.98 2.97 -3.01
N VAL A 95 13.29 4.06 -2.68
CA VAL A 95 13.13 4.52 -1.31
C VAL A 95 11.72 4.18 -0.82
N SER A 96 11.64 3.54 0.34
CA SER A 96 10.39 3.29 1.06
C SER A 96 10.54 3.71 2.52
N VAL A 97 9.41 3.94 3.18
CA VAL A 97 9.37 4.13 4.63
C VAL A 97 9.80 2.83 5.33
N THR A 98 10.45 2.95 6.48
CA THR A 98 10.83 1.78 7.27
C THR A 98 9.67 1.26 8.12
N ASN A 99 9.68 -0.03 8.44
CA ASN A 99 8.66 -0.63 9.30
C ASN A 99 8.67 0.01 10.70
N GLU A 100 9.85 0.37 11.22
CA GLU A 100 10.01 1.00 12.53
C GLU A 100 9.34 2.37 12.57
N ALA A 101 9.42 3.15 11.48
CA ALA A 101 8.76 4.45 11.39
C ALA A 101 7.23 4.31 11.38
N ILE A 102 6.69 3.34 10.62
CA ILE A 102 5.24 3.05 10.62
C ILE A 102 4.79 2.61 12.02
N LEU A 103 5.51 1.68 12.64
CA LEU A 103 5.19 1.16 13.97
C LEU A 103 5.25 2.24 15.05
N HIS A 104 6.18 3.19 14.94
CA HIS A 104 6.26 4.31 15.87
C HIS A 104 4.99 5.17 15.82
N VAL A 105 4.49 5.47 14.62
CA VAL A 105 3.23 6.22 14.45
C VAL A 105 2.05 5.42 14.97
N LEU A 106 1.91 4.14 14.59
CA LEU A 106 0.79 3.29 15.00
C LEU A 106 0.66 3.16 16.53
N LYS A 107 1.79 3.10 17.26
CA LYS A 107 1.79 3.03 18.73
C LYS A 107 1.34 4.32 19.41
N GLY A 108 1.33 5.44 18.68
CA GLY A 108 0.88 6.74 19.17
C GLY A 108 -0.61 7.02 18.91
N LEU A 109 -1.32 6.12 18.24
CA LEU A 109 -2.76 6.20 17.96
C LEU A 109 -3.57 5.45 19.01
#